data_AF-A2DHT7-F1
#
_entry.id   AF-A2DHT7-F1
#
_cell.length_a   1.000
_cell.length_b   1.000
_cell.length_c   1.000
_cell.angle_alpha   90.00
_cell.angle_beta   90.00
_cell.angle_gamma   90.00
#
_symmetry.space_group_name_H-M   'P 1'
#
loop_
_entity.id
_entity.type
_entity.pdbx_description
1 polymer ?
#
loop_
_entity_poly.entity_id
_entity_poly.type
_entity_poly.pdbx_seq_one_letter_code
_entity_poly.pdbx_strand_id
1 'polypeptide(L)'
;MSQVIEISSKSKFQIYSIEISPEFNSPYKMFAVNSYKSNSIKSHALNKRTHEFKEFDFVSNKYLFRAITDWEETDKINIKIIHDEESFSEDQNTTNKTSIILIISMLITILSYKYLNKYFGITFLTNLILLFYVYNDIRVIIPVKITDLSVKIYPFEEELNFMEYDINKVKQVLQKKIDFSKCNFCNFSAVKNSEIASNEKDVVFIINIGSNNIPYSAVSLRTGGYKGKILLFSDEKLSNEFVKCGIDLIPTKMNCRKRMDNNEYKHQLMFSRILIIKDVIERCKEEIGRVLYYDQGDTYFQGDPFTFDDQSLHVSDEGIILRTEIYNFNWAKKIPGFDINYFGNNNVICFGLFAGDKDSVWKVLSLVSSTWIAGEPVLNDQTLYNIVLRSKIPQKIDLNITIDKDFRSIGVNLLFGNATNLWPLKPLGKFASGSAQYKPVAIHQYNRKQEYRELFNNQCHAI
;
A
#
# COMPACT_ATOMS: atom_id res chain seq x y z
N MET A 1 -9.69 6.03 -1.92
CA MET A 1 -9.16 6.10 -3.30
C MET A 1 -7.86 6.87 -3.22
N SER A 2 -6.79 6.41 -3.87
CA SER A 2 -5.60 7.25 -3.93
C SER A 2 -5.75 8.27 -5.04
N GLN A 3 -5.44 9.50 -4.68
CA GLN A 3 -5.59 10.67 -5.52
C GLN A 3 -4.21 11.27 -5.71
N VAL A 4 -3.86 11.63 -6.95
CA VAL A 4 -2.71 12.49 -7.17
C VAL A 4 -3.20 13.93 -7.07
N ILE A 5 -2.80 14.64 -6.02
CA ILE A 5 -2.96 16.08 -5.86
C ILE A 5 -1.81 16.75 -6.63
N GLU A 6 -2.10 17.23 -7.84
CA GLU A 6 -1.22 18.12 -8.56
C GLU A 6 -1.44 19.54 -8.07
N ILE A 7 -0.41 20.13 -7.46
CA ILE A 7 -0.34 21.55 -7.12
C ILE A 7 0.58 22.20 -8.14
N SER A 8 0.00 23.00 -9.04
CA SER A 8 0.80 23.85 -9.94
C SER A 8 0.75 25.30 -9.46
N SER A 9 1.91 25.93 -9.43
CA SER A 9 2.05 27.35 -9.11
C SER A 9 2.44 28.12 -10.38
N LYS A 10 1.71 29.18 -10.69
CA LYS A 10 2.13 30.13 -11.74
C LYS A 10 3.15 31.17 -11.23
N SER A 11 3.41 31.15 -9.93
CA SER A 11 4.34 32.07 -9.28
C SER A 11 5.76 31.87 -9.81
N LYS A 12 6.47 32.97 -10.06
CA LYS A 12 7.92 32.96 -10.28
C LYS A 12 8.71 32.87 -8.97
N PHE A 13 8.05 33.01 -7.82
CA PHE A 13 8.69 32.95 -6.52
C PHE A 13 9.06 31.52 -6.16
N GLN A 14 10.28 31.36 -5.64
CA GLN A 14 10.77 30.09 -5.12
C GLN A 14 9.86 29.61 -3.99
N ILE A 15 9.38 28.37 -4.10
CA ILE A 15 8.59 27.73 -3.04
C ILE A 15 9.58 27.06 -2.08
N TYR A 16 9.58 27.55 -0.84
CA TYR A 16 10.39 26.99 0.23
C TYR A 16 9.75 25.72 0.79
N SER A 17 8.46 25.78 1.14
CA SER A 17 7.72 24.63 1.63
C SER A 17 6.25 24.61 1.20
N ILE A 18 5.67 23.42 1.16
CA ILE A 18 4.23 23.19 0.97
C ILE A 18 3.74 22.39 2.17
N GLU A 19 2.83 22.96 2.94
CA GLU A 19 2.13 22.28 4.01
C GLU A 19 0.76 21.79 3.49
N ILE A 20 0.47 20.51 3.70
CA ILE A 20 -0.81 19.89 3.37
C ILE A 20 -1.42 19.38 4.67
N SER A 21 -2.57 19.93 5.05
CA SER A 21 -3.27 19.65 6.30
C SER A 21 -4.73 19.26 6.04
N PRO A 22 -5.19 18.09 6.49
CA PRO A 22 -6.59 17.72 6.42
C PRO A 22 -7.38 18.39 7.55
N GLU A 23 -8.57 18.87 7.24
CA GLU A 23 -9.59 19.28 8.20
C GLU A 23 -10.75 18.29 8.09
N PHE A 24 -10.66 17.25 8.91
CA PHE A 24 -11.55 16.10 8.88
C PHE A 24 -12.54 16.17 10.04
N ASN A 25 -13.79 15.82 9.78
CA ASN A 25 -14.84 15.75 10.81
C ASN A 25 -14.58 14.65 11.87
N SER A 26 -13.65 13.73 11.61
CA SER A 26 -13.25 12.67 12.54
C SER A 26 -11.73 12.67 12.75
N PRO A 27 -11.25 12.52 14.01
CA PRO A 27 -9.83 12.37 14.33
C PRO A 27 -9.25 11.01 13.91
N TYR A 28 -10.07 10.09 13.42
CA TYR A 28 -9.64 8.74 13.05
C TYR A 28 -9.52 8.51 11.54
N LYS A 29 -9.99 9.44 10.70
CA LYS A 29 -9.86 9.33 9.23
C LYS A 29 -8.40 9.22 8.79
N MET A 30 -8.19 8.43 7.74
CA MET A 30 -6.88 8.23 7.15
C MET A 30 -6.51 9.44 6.30
N PHE A 31 -5.32 9.96 6.56
CA PHE A 31 -4.64 10.89 5.67
C PHE A 31 -3.17 10.54 5.63
N ALA A 32 -2.69 10.20 4.45
CA ALA A 32 -1.26 10.13 4.18
C ALA A 32 -0.99 10.89 2.89
N VAL A 33 0.01 11.77 2.92
CA VAL A 33 0.47 12.48 1.74
C VAL A 33 1.96 12.25 1.54
N ASN A 34 2.34 11.86 0.32
CA ASN A 34 3.73 11.66 -0.09
C ASN A 34 4.03 12.50 -1.34
N SER A 35 5.29 12.89 -1.56
CA SER A 35 5.71 13.49 -2.83
C SER A 35 5.66 12.43 -3.94
N TYR A 36 5.32 12.83 -5.17
CA TYR A 36 5.25 11.95 -6.33
C TYR A 36 6.39 12.25 -7.30
N LYS A 37 7.20 11.23 -7.65
CA LYS A 37 8.32 11.29 -8.61
C LYS A 37 9.41 12.35 -8.30
N SER A 38 9.47 12.88 -7.09
CA SER A 38 10.49 13.85 -6.68
C SER A 38 11.34 13.29 -5.55
N ASN A 39 12.49 12.76 -5.92
CA ASN A 39 13.46 12.16 -4.98
C ASN A 39 14.12 13.21 -4.05
N SER A 40 13.93 14.50 -4.30
CA SER A 40 14.54 15.58 -3.52
C SER A 40 13.64 16.16 -2.43
N ILE A 41 12.33 15.89 -2.45
CA ILE A 41 11.41 16.50 -1.47
C ILE A 41 11.47 15.70 -0.18
N LYS A 42 12.07 16.29 0.86
CA LYS A 42 11.95 15.76 2.22
C LYS A 42 10.58 16.12 2.77
N SER A 43 9.87 15.09 3.24
CA SER A 43 8.64 15.28 4.00
C SER A 43 8.94 15.27 5.49
N HIS A 44 8.34 16.21 6.20
CA HIS A 44 8.34 16.30 7.64
C HIS A 44 6.90 16.36 8.13
N ALA A 45 6.47 15.37 8.90
CA ALA A 45 5.19 15.43 9.57
C ALA A 45 5.28 16.48 10.71
N LEU A 46 4.62 17.63 10.56
CA LEU A 46 4.58 18.67 11.59
C LEU A 46 3.74 18.22 12.79
N ASN A 47 2.72 17.41 12.53
CA ASN A 47 1.92 16.73 13.53
C ASN A 47 1.35 15.43 12.93
N LYS A 48 0.42 14.77 13.62
CA LYS A 48 -0.25 13.55 13.13
C LYS A 48 -1.02 13.73 11.80
N ARG A 49 -1.14 14.92 11.23
CA ARG A 49 -2.03 15.15 10.08
C ARG A 49 -1.48 16.16 9.09
N THR A 50 -0.69 17.11 9.55
CA THR A 50 -0.03 18.08 8.70
C THR A 50 1.29 17.54 8.18
N HIS A 51 1.42 17.48 6.87
CA HIS A 51 2.65 17.15 6.17
C HIS A 51 3.26 18.42 5.61
N GLU A 52 4.50 18.72 6.00
CA GLU A 52 5.30 19.77 5.37
C GLU A 52 6.30 19.13 4.42
N PHE A 53 6.35 19.65 3.20
CA PHE A 53 7.28 19.24 2.16
C PHE A 53 8.24 20.40 1.91
N LYS A 54 9.55 20.14 1.93
CA LYS A 54 10.61 21.14 1.73
C LYS A 54 11.52 20.74 0.57
N GLU A 55 12.40 21.64 0.18
CA GLU A 55 13.48 21.39 -0.79
C GLU A 55 12.96 21.06 -2.20
N PHE A 56 12.07 21.92 -2.70
CA PHE A 56 11.55 21.82 -4.06
C PHE A 56 12.59 22.23 -5.09
N ASP A 57 12.72 21.45 -6.18
CA ASP A 57 13.56 21.80 -7.31
C ASP A 57 12.94 22.98 -8.09
N PHE A 58 13.76 23.99 -8.37
CA PHE A 58 13.42 25.24 -9.04
C PHE A 58 12.94 25.06 -10.48
N VAL A 59 13.23 23.91 -11.09
CA VAL A 59 12.97 23.69 -12.51
C VAL A 59 11.48 23.37 -12.79
N SER A 60 10.72 22.91 -11.79
CA SER A 60 9.32 22.52 -11.99
C SER A 60 8.32 23.42 -11.27
N ASN A 61 7.45 24.09 -12.04
CA ASN A 61 6.25 24.80 -11.53
C ASN A 61 5.09 23.85 -11.16
N LYS A 62 5.37 22.54 -11.11
CA LYS A 62 4.38 21.49 -10.89
C LYS A 62 4.88 20.56 -9.80
N TYR A 63 4.09 20.45 -8.74
CA TYR A 63 4.36 19.57 -7.62
C TYR A 63 3.25 18.55 -7.53
N LEU A 64 3.64 17.28 -7.59
CA LEU A 64 2.70 16.18 -7.54
C LEU A 64 2.80 15.57 -6.15
N PHE A 65 1.66 15.45 -5.48
CA PHE A 65 1.51 14.80 -4.19
C PHE A 65 0.54 13.65 -4.34
N ARG A 66 0.79 12.57 -3.63
CA ARG A 66 -0.12 11.44 -3.56
C ARG A 66 -0.83 11.47 -2.23
N ALA A 67 -2.15 11.60 -2.24
CA ALA A 67 -2.98 11.53 -1.05
C ALA A 67 -3.72 10.19 -1.00
N ILE A 68 -3.57 9.50 0.13
CA ILE A 68 -4.34 8.30 0.46
C ILE A 68 -5.29 8.68 1.59
N THR A 69 -6.59 8.64 1.29
CA THR A 69 -7.63 9.07 2.25
C THR A 69 -8.96 8.36 2.06
N ASP A 70 -9.73 8.26 3.14
CA ASP A 70 -11.14 7.84 3.19
C ASP A 70 -12.13 9.04 3.15
N TRP A 71 -11.66 10.20 2.68
CA TRP A 71 -12.35 11.49 2.50
C TRP A 71 -13.85 11.39 2.12
N GLU A 72 -14.69 12.12 2.84
CA GLU A 72 -16.11 12.42 2.55
C GLU A 72 -16.27 13.85 2.02
N GLU A 73 -17.28 14.14 1.20
CA GLU A 73 -17.50 15.47 0.57
C GLU A 73 -17.40 16.67 1.52
N THR A 74 -17.70 16.48 2.82
CA THR A 74 -17.63 17.52 3.84
C THR A 74 -16.23 17.81 4.38
N ASP A 75 -15.26 16.90 4.23
CA ASP A 75 -13.91 17.19 4.72
C ASP A 75 -13.18 18.17 3.79
N LYS A 76 -12.17 18.87 4.32
CA LYS A 76 -11.37 19.83 3.55
C LYS A 76 -9.89 19.45 3.59
N ILE A 77 -9.17 19.79 2.53
CA ILE A 77 -7.70 19.75 2.51
C ILE A 77 -7.21 21.19 2.41
N ASN A 78 -6.52 21.64 3.46
CA ASN A 78 -5.88 22.93 3.51
C ASN A 78 -4.45 22.79 2.96
N ILE A 79 -4.16 23.55 1.91
CA ILE A 79 -2.84 23.63 1.30
C ILE A 79 -2.30 25.02 1.60
N LYS A 80 -1.12 25.08 2.23
CA LYS A 80 -0.42 26.33 2.52
C LYS A 80 0.95 26.27 1.85
N ILE A 81 1.24 27.26 1.02
CA ILE A 81 2.51 27.38 0.31
C ILE A 81 3.31 28.48 1.00
N ILE A 82 4.55 28.16 1.33
CA ILE A 82 5.52 29.05 1.95
C ILE A 82 6.60 29.31 0.92
N HIS A 83 6.87 30.57 0.65
CA HIS A 83 7.89 31.03 -0.28
C HIS A 83 9.16 31.42 0.46
N ASP A 84 10.30 31.36 -0.23
CA ASP A 84 11.57 31.81 0.33
C ASP A 84 11.59 33.35 0.43
N GLU A 85 11.97 33.88 1.60
CA GLU A 85 11.96 35.32 1.87
C GLU A 85 12.94 36.08 0.96
N GLU A 86 14.06 35.45 0.57
CA GLU A 86 15.05 36.06 -0.32
C GLU A 86 14.46 36.40 -1.70
N SER A 87 13.48 35.61 -2.17
CA SER A 87 12.84 35.80 -3.48
C SER A 87 11.89 37.01 -3.57
N PHE A 88 11.49 37.59 -2.43
CA PHE A 88 10.67 38.80 -2.39
C PHE A 88 11.49 40.10 -2.34
N SER A 89 12.79 40.01 -2.06
CA SER A 89 13.66 41.18 -1.95
C SER A 89 13.90 41.90 -3.29
N GLU A 90 13.69 41.21 -4.42
CA GLU A 90 13.99 41.76 -5.75
C GLU A 90 12.87 42.59 -6.38
N ASP A 91 11.59 42.44 -5.99
CA ASP A 91 10.50 42.93 -6.85
C ASP A 91 9.38 43.75 -6.17
N GLN A 92 9.48 44.11 -4.89
CA GLN A 92 8.50 45.02 -4.29
C GLN A 92 9.11 46.06 -3.35
N ASN A 93 9.25 47.29 -3.84
CA ASN A 93 8.92 48.54 -3.14
C ASN A 93 9.32 48.65 -1.64
N THR A 94 10.46 48.08 -1.26
CA THR A 94 11.11 48.28 0.05
C THR A 94 11.54 49.72 0.24
N THR A 95 11.53 50.53 -0.82
CA THR A 95 11.76 51.97 -0.80
C THR A 95 10.89 52.72 0.22
N ASN A 96 9.67 52.30 0.57
CA ASN A 96 8.85 53.07 1.52
C ASN A 96 9.05 52.73 3.00
N LYS A 97 9.15 51.44 3.38
CA LYS A 97 9.34 51.07 4.80
C LYS A 97 10.80 51.20 5.25
N THR A 98 11.75 50.85 4.38
CA THR A 98 13.17 50.98 4.67
C THR A 98 13.56 52.46 4.77
N SER A 99 12.93 53.33 3.96
CA SER A 99 13.10 54.79 4.10
C SER A 99 12.56 55.31 5.43
N ILE A 100 11.42 54.84 5.93
CA ILE A 100 10.89 55.29 7.23
C ILE A 100 11.82 54.88 8.39
N ILE A 101 12.33 53.64 8.39
CA ILE A 101 13.27 53.18 9.43
C ILE A 101 14.61 53.90 9.32
N LEU A 102 15.13 54.14 8.11
CA LEU A 102 16.32 54.95 7.87
C LEU A 102 16.12 56.40 8.34
N ILE A 103 14.96 56.99 8.07
CA ILE A 103 14.62 58.35 8.51
C ILE A 103 14.52 58.42 10.03
N ILE A 104 13.87 57.45 10.69
CA ILE A 104 13.77 57.40 12.16
C ILE A 104 15.16 57.17 12.77
N SER A 105 15.97 56.28 12.21
CA SER A 105 17.35 56.04 12.65
C SER A 105 18.25 57.26 12.46
N MET A 106 18.13 57.97 11.33
CA MET A 106 18.80 59.26 11.12
C MET A 106 18.34 60.30 12.14
N LEU A 107 17.04 60.42 12.41
CA LEU A 107 16.51 61.37 13.39
C LEU A 107 17.00 61.07 14.81
N ILE A 108 17.02 59.80 15.22
CA ILE A 108 17.57 59.36 16.51
C ILE A 108 19.07 59.65 16.58
N THR A 109 19.80 59.41 15.50
CA THR A 109 21.25 59.69 15.42
C THR A 109 21.53 61.20 15.49
N ILE A 110 20.75 62.02 14.80
CA ILE A 110 20.85 63.49 14.83
C ILE A 110 20.51 64.04 16.22
N LEU A 111 19.45 63.53 16.86
CA LEU A 111 19.07 63.91 18.23
C LEU A 111 20.12 63.46 19.25
N SER A 112 20.66 62.26 19.11
CA SER A 112 21.73 61.74 19.97
C SER A 112 23.02 62.52 19.79
N TYR A 113 23.36 62.92 18.57
CA TYR A 113 24.50 63.81 18.29
C TYR A 113 24.33 65.18 18.95
N LYS A 114 23.12 65.77 18.84
CA LYS A 114 22.83 67.11 19.36
C LYS A 114 22.82 67.19 20.88
N TYR A 115 22.40 66.12 21.58
CA TYR A 115 22.17 66.15 23.03
C TYR A 115 23.11 65.25 23.86
N LEU A 116 23.77 64.26 23.26
CA LEU A 116 24.49 63.21 23.99
C LEU A 116 25.93 63.02 23.47
N ASN A 117 26.60 64.12 23.12
CA ASN A 117 27.91 64.21 22.47
C ASN A 117 29.04 63.30 23.06
N LYS A 118 28.84 62.74 24.26
CA LYS A 118 29.78 61.84 24.95
C LYS A 118 29.57 60.33 24.63
N TYR A 119 28.44 59.92 24.05
CA TYR A 119 28.08 58.50 23.87
C TYR A 119 27.79 58.08 22.41
N PHE A 120 28.06 58.96 21.45
CA PHE A 120 27.71 58.78 20.04
C PHE A 120 28.19 57.44 19.45
N GLY A 121 29.40 57.00 19.77
CA GLY A 121 29.94 55.73 19.26
C GLY A 121 29.16 54.49 19.72
N ILE A 122 28.67 54.49 20.96
CA ILE A 122 27.92 53.34 21.54
C ILE A 122 26.48 53.34 21.02
N THR A 123 25.84 54.51 20.90
CA THR A 123 24.48 54.62 20.34
C THR A 123 24.45 54.33 18.85
N PHE A 124 25.48 54.73 18.10
CA PHE A 124 25.61 54.38 16.68
C PHE A 124 25.79 52.87 16.49
N LEU A 125 26.70 52.25 17.26
CA LEU A 125 26.96 50.80 17.16
C LEU A 125 25.75 49.96 17.58
N THR A 126 25.04 50.34 18.65
CA THR A 126 23.82 49.64 19.09
C THR A 126 22.67 49.79 18.09
N ASN A 127 22.48 50.95 17.48
CA ASN A 127 21.50 51.12 16.41
C ASN A 127 21.89 50.35 15.14
N LEU A 128 23.18 50.24 14.82
CA LEU A 128 23.66 49.43 13.70
C LEU A 128 23.41 47.93 13.94
N ILE A 129 23.66 47.45 15.17
CA ILE A 129 23.39 46.06 15.59
C ILE A 129 21.88 45.79 15.59
N LEU A 130 21.06 46.71 16.10
CA LEU A 130 19.60 46.61 16.05
C LEU A 130 19.07 46.65 14.61
N LEU A 131 19.66 47.46 13.73
CA LEU A 131 19.31 47.45 12.30
C LEU A 131 19.61 46.08 11.70
N PHE A 132 20.78 45.50 11.98
CA PHE A 132 21.16 44.17 11.52
C PHE A 132 20.26 43.06 12.09
N TYR A 133 19.87 43.16 13.37
CA TYR A 133 18.97 42.19 14.01
C TYR A 133 17.55 42.29 13.47
N VAL A 134 17.05 43.51 13.22
CA VAL A 134 15.72 43.73 12.62
C VAL A 134 15.72 43.36 11.14
N TYR A 135 16.84 43.52 10.41
CA TYR A 135 16.94 43.11 9.00
C TYR A 135 16.88 41.60 8.81
N ASN A 136 17.31 40.83 9.82
CA ASN A 136 17.41 39.36 9.72
C ASN A 136 16.14 38.61 10.15
N ASP A 137 15.08 39.27 10.61
CA ASP A 137 13.93 38.57 11.22
C ASP A 137 12.53 39.13 10.86
N ILE A 138 12.40 39.89 9.75
CA ILE A 138 11.07 40.31 9.27
C ILE A 138 10.44 39.17 8.46
N ARG A 139 9.65 38.34 9.14
CA ARG A 139 8.82 37.32 8.49
C ARG A 139 7.58 37.94 7.85
N VAL A 140 7.61 38.11 6.52
CA VAL A 140 6.42 38.56 5.77
C VAL A 140 5.62 37.34 5.33
N ILE A 141 4.54 37.03 6.05
CA ILE A 141 3.55 36.04 5.63
C ILE A 141 2.66 36.72 4.59
N ILE A 142 2.94 36.50 3.30
CA ILE A 142 2.04 36.93 2.22
C ILE A 142 1.02 35.81 1.97
N PRO A 143 -0.28 36.03 2.24
CA PRO A 143 -1.30 35.05 1.88
C PRO A 143 -1.42 34.99 0.35
N VAL A 144 -0.98 33.89 -0.25
CA VAL A 144 -1.20 33.60 -1.67
C VAL A 144 -2.72 33.56 -1.92
N LYS A 145 -3.20 34.35 -2.89
CA LYS A 145 -4.60 34.23 -3.32
C LYS A 145 -4.75 32.90 -4.06
N ILE A 146 -5.78 32.13 -3.71
CA ILE A 146 -6.12 30.82 -4.32
C ILE A 146 -6.15 30.85 -5.87
N THR A 147 -6.32 32.03 -6.47
CA THR A 147 -6.33 32.25 -7.93
C THR A 147 -5.03 31.93 -8.66
N ASP A 148 -3.88 31.84 -7.96
CA ASP A 148 -2.57 31.57 -8.58
C ASP A 148 -2.16 30.09 -8.55
N LEU A 149 -3.01 29.25 -7.94
CA LEU A 149 -2.80 27.81 -7.80
C LEU A 149 -3.86 27.04 -8.57
N SER A 150 -3.44 26.03 -9.32
CA SER A 150 -4.36 25.00 -9.82
C SER A 150 -4.11 23.71 -9.07
N VAL A 151 -5.15 23.24 -8.38
CA VAL A 151 -5.17 21.89 -7.80
C VAL A 151 -5.94 20.99 -8.75
N LYS A 152 -5.28 19.93 -9.23
CA LYS A 152 -5.90 18.90 -10.06
C LYS A 152 -5.78 17.56 -9.37
N ILE A 153 -6.88 16.84 -9.33
CA ILE A 153 -6.94 15.49 -8.75
C ILE A 153 -7.13 14.51 -9.90
N TYR A 154 -6.17 13.61 -10.09
CA TYR A 154 -6.25 12.57 -11.12
C TYR A 154 -6.21 11.17 -10.51
N PRO A 155 -6.85 10.18 -11.17
CA PRO A 155 -6.59 8.78 -10.88
C PRO A 155 -5.12 8.48 -11.19
N PHE A 156 -4.48 7.71 -10.31
CA PHE A 156 -3.09 7.33 -10.50
C PHE A 156 -2.96 6.22 -11.55
N GLU A 157 -2.24 6.49 -12.65
CA GLU A 157 -1.85 5.46 -13.63
C GLU A 157 -0.48 4.86 -13.24
N GLU A 158 -0.49 3.57 -12.91
CA GLU A 158 0.70 2.83 -12.50
C GLU A 158 1.57 2.47 -13.70
N GLU A 159 2.83 2.88 -13.69
CA GLU A 159 3.81 2.36 -14.63
C GLU A 159 4.18 0.92 -14.24
N LEU A 160 3.65 -0.06 -14.98
CA LEU A 160 4.00 -1.49 -14.87
C LEU A 160 5.40 -1.82 -15.40
N ASN A 161 6.20 -0.81 -15.79
CA ASN A 161 7.50 -0.98 -16.45
C ASN A 161 8.56 -1.74 -15.63
N PHE A 162 8.28 -2.07 -14.36
CA PHE A 162 9.18 -2.84 -13.50
C PHE A 162 8.97 -4.36 -13.59
N MET A 163 7.94 -4.85 -14.30
CA MET A 163 7.70 -6.27 -14.53
C MET A 163 7.48 -6.59 -16.00
N GLU A 164 7.98 -7.74 -16.43
CA GLU A 164 7.77 -8.27 -17.78
C GLU A 164 7.17 -9.66 -17.70
N TYR A 165 6.04 -9.86 -18.39
CA TYR A 165 5.43 -11.15 -18.63
C TYR A 165 4.63 -11.12 -19.95
N ASP A 166 4.38 -12.29 -20.54
CA ASP A 166 3.66 -12.39 -21.80
C ASP A 166 2.14 -12.51 -21.59
N ILE A 167 1.42 -11.41 -21.80
CA ILE A 167 -0.05 -11.38 -21.70
C ILE A 167 -0.74 -12.29 -22.74
N ASN A 168 -0.15 -12.52 -23.91
CA ASN A 168 -0.73 -13.43 -24.91
C ASN A 168 -0.66 -14.86 -24.43
N LYS A 169 0.44 -15.24 -23.74
CA LYS A 169 0.53 -16.54 -23.07
C LYS A 169 -0.54 -16.71 -22.00
N VAL A 170 -0.81 -15.68 -21.21
CA VAL A 170 -1.91 -15.70 -20.22
C VAL A 170 -3.25 -15.97 -20.91
N LYS A 171 -3.58 -15.23 -21.98
CA LYS A 171 -4.82 -15.44 -22.75
C LYS A 171 -4.93 -16.86 -23.32
N GLN A 172 -3.83 -17.40 -23.86
CA GLN A 172 -3.79 -18.79 -24.34
C GLN A 172 -4.08 -19.80 -23.23
N VAL A 173 -3.51 -19.60 -22.05
CA VAL A 173 -3.76 -20.47 -20.88
C VAL A 173 -5.22 -20.39 -20.44
N LEU A 174 -5.79 -19.19 -20.38
CA LEU A 174 -7.18 -19.00 -19.98
C LEU A 174 -8.17 -19.69 -20.93
N GLN A 175 -7.82 -19.82 -22.22
CA GLN A 175 -8.65 -20.50 -23.23
C GLN A 175 -8.37 -22.01 -23.35
N LYS A 176 -7.22 -22.48 -22.85
CA LYS A 176 -6.79 -23.88 -22.95
C LYS A 176 -7.66 -24.80 -22.08
N LYS A 177 -8.16 -25.89 -22.65
CA LYS A 177 -8.81 -26.96 -21.86
C LYS A 177 -7.80 -27.65 -20.95
N ILE A 178 -8.22 -27.97 -19.73
CA ILE A 178 -7.33 -28.59 -18.75
C ILE A 178 -7.56 -30.10 -18.74
N ASP A 179 -6.48 -30.86 -18.80
CA ASP A 179 -6.47 -32.31 -18.66
C ASP A 179 -5.72 -32.69 -17.39
N PHE A 180 -6.45 -33.28 -16.43
CA PHE A 180 -5.92 -33.71 -15.14
C PHE A 180 -5.60 -35.21 -15.09
N SER A 181 -5.81 -35.95 -16.18
CA SER A 181 -5.67 -37.42 -16.20
C SER A 181 -4.27 -37.91 -15.82
N LYS A 182 -3.27 -37.04 -15.95
CA LYS A 182 -1.85 -37.32 -15.65
C LYS A 182 -1.36 -36.61 -14.39
N CYS A 183 -2.24 -35.95 -13.65
CA CYS A 183 -1.87 -35.29 -12.39
C CYS A 183 -1.70 -36.32 -11.29
N ASN A 184 -0.59 -36.20 -10.56
CA ASN A 184 -0.38 -36.98 -9.35
C ASN A 184 -0.94 -36.20 -8.16
N PHE A 185 -2.11 -36.61 -7.67
CA PHE A 185 -2.78 -35.96 -6.55
C PHE A 185 -2.12 -36.30 -5.21
N CYS A 186 -2.29 -35.42 -4.22
CA CYS A 186 -1.83 -35.65 -2.86
C CYS A 186 -2.62 -36.80 -2.20
N ASN A 187 -2.03 -37.43 -1.19
CA ASN A 187 -2.64 -38.50 -0.43
C ASN A 187 -3.60 -37.98 0.66
N PHE A 188 -4.76 -37.45 0.25
CA PHE A 188 -5.91 -37.17 1.12
C PHE A 188 -7.24 -37.15 0.34
N SER A 189 -8.35 -37.25 1.07
CA SER A 189 -9.69 -37.09 0.50
C SER A 189 -10.18 -35.65 0.68
N ALA A 190 -10.67 -35.05 -0.42
CA ALA A 190 -11.18 -33.70 -0.42
C ALA A 190 -12.35 -33.51 0.59
N VAL A 191 -12.29 -32.40 1.31
CA VAL A 191 -13.36 -31.88 2.15
C VAL A 191 -14.40 -31.24 1.24
N LYS A 192 -15.66 -31.60 1.43
CA LYS A 192 -16.81 -31.00 0.71
C LYS A 192 -17.62 -30.16 1.70
N ASN A 193 -17.44 -28.85 1.65
CA ASN A 193 -18.16 -27.90 2.51
C ASN A 193 -19.33 -27.21 1.80
N SER A 194 -19.41 -27.28 0.47
CA SER A 194 -20.43 -26.65 -0.36
C SER A 194 -20.76 -27.49 -1.59
N GLU A 195 -21.95 -27.29 -2.15
CA GLU A 195 -22.33 -27.78 -3.48
C GLU A 195 -21.80 -26.85 -4.59
N ILE A 196 -21.56 -25.58 -4.25
CA ILE A 196 -20.88 -24.64 -5.14
C ILE A 196 -19.41 -25.06 -5.22
N ALA A 197 -18.90 -25.11 -6.45
CA ALA A 197 -17.53 -25.50 -6.74
C ALA A 197 -16.96 -24.61 -7.85
N SER A 198 -15.66 -24.71 -8.04
CA SER A 198 -14.98 -24.06 -9.15
C SER A 198 -15.39 -24.62 -10.52
N ASN A 199 -15.25 -23.79 -11.54
CA ASN A 199 -15.48 -24.06 -12.94
C ASN A 199 -14.28 -23.59 -13.79
N GLU A 200 -14.34 -23.77 -15.11
CA GLU A 200 -13.20 -23.48 -16.00
C GLU A 200 -12.82 -21.99 -16.12
N LYS A 201 -13.72 -21.07 -15.75
CA LYS A 201 -13.48 -19.62 -15.75
C LYS A 201 -12.86 -19.11 -14.46
N ASP A 202 -12.83 -19.93 -13.40
CA ASP A 202 -12.17 -19.51 -12.17
C ASP A 202 -10.65 -19.57 -12.34
N VAL A 203 -9.96 -18.62 -11.73
CA VAL A 203 -8.52 -18.45 -11.91
C VAL A 203 -7.84 -18.29 -10.57
N VAL A 204 -6.75 -19.03 -10.40
CA VAL A 204 -5.85 -18.94 -9.26
C VAL A 204 -4.56 -18.28 -9.71
N PHE A 205 -4.15 -17.25 -9.00
CA PHE A 205 -2.88 -16.58 -9.21
C PHE A 205 -1.87 -16.99 -8.16
N ILE A 206 -0.71 -17.49 -8.61
CA ILE A 206 0.44 -17.79 -7.77
C ILE A 206 1.60 -16.93 -8.24
N ILE A 207 2.18 -16.14 -7.34
CA ILE A 207 3.30 -15.25 -7.66
C ILE A 207 4.53 -15.76 -6.89
N ASN A 208 5.53 -16.23 -7.63
CA ASN A 208 6.73 -16.86 -7.09
C ASN A 208 7.98 -16.33 -7.81
N ILE A 209 8.32 -15.07 -7.55
CA ILE A 209 9.47 -14.39 -8.15
C ILE A 209 10.60 -14.34 -7.13
N GLY A 210 11.81 -14.77 -7.52
CA GLY A 210 12.99 -14.78 -6.65
C GLY A 210 12.96 -15.86 -5.56
N SER A 211 12.13 -16.90 -5.73
CA SER A 211 12.02 -18.02 -4.81
C SER A 211 11.86 -19.35 -5.54
N ASN A 212 12.51 -20.40 -5.04
CA ASN A 212 12.49 -21.74 -5.62
C ASN A 212 11.44 -22.64 -4.95
N ASN A 213 10.36 -22.04 -4.41
CA ASN A 213 9.34 -22.80 -3.71
C ASN A 213 8.58 -23.72 -4.67
N ILE A 214 8.56 -25.01 -4.33
CA ILE A 214 7.82 -26.02 -5.09
C ILE A 214 6.30 -25.80 -4.93
N PRO A 215 5.50 -25.87 -6.00
CA PRO A 215 4.07 -25.54 -5.96
C PRO A 215 3.16 -26.62 -5.34
N TYR A 216 3.54 -27.21 -4.21
CA TYR A 216 2.72 -28.25 -3.53
C TYR A 216 1.35 -27.76 -3.09
N SER A 217 1.22 -26.49 -2.72
CA SER A 217 -0.05 -25.80 -2.49
C SER A 217 -1.02 -25.99 -3.67
N ALA A 218 -0.55 -25.83 -4.91
CA ALA A 218 -1.36 -25.97 -6.12
C ALA A 218 -1.77 -27.42 -6.37
N VAL A 219 -0.90 -28.39 -6.05
CA VAL A 219 -1.24 -29.82 -6.12
C VAL A 219 -2.29 -30.18 -5.06
N SER A 220 -2.17 -29.63 -3.84
CA SER A 220 -3.19 -29.79 -2.80
C SER A 220 -4.53 -29.17 -3.21
N LEU A 221 -4.52 -28.03 -3.90
CA LEU A 221 -5.71 -27.38 -4.45
C LEU A 221 -6.41 -28.26 -5.50
N ARG A 222 -5.64 -28.85 -6.42
CA ARG A 222 -6.16 -29.82 -7.39
C ARG A 222 -6.75 -31.06 -6.70
N THR A 223 -6.08 -31.59 -5.68
CA THR A 223 -6.57 -32.71 -4.87
C THR A 223 -7.87 -32.35 -4.13
N GLY A 224 -8.00 -31.10 -3.69
CA GLY A 224 -9.22 -30.54 -3.10
C GLY A 224 -10.41 -30.44 -4.05
N GLY A 225 -10.22 -30.65 -5.36
CA GLY A 225 -11.28 -30.68 -6.36
C GLY A 225 -11.36 -29.45 -7.26
N TYR A 226 -10.40 -28.52 -7.18
CA TYR A 226 -10.40 -27.31 -8.00
C TYR A 226 -10.26 -27.59 -9.51
N LYS A 227 -11.18 -27.05 -10.31
CA LYS A 227 -11.32 -27.28 -11.76
C LYS A 227 -10.84 -26.13 -12.64
N GLY A 228 -10.65 -24.93 -12.07
CA GLY A 228 -10.29 -23.73 -12.83
C GLY A 228 -8.82 -23.67 -13.27
N LYS A 229 -8.38 -22.51 -13.77
CA LYS A 229 -7.00 -22.27 -14.22
C LYS A 229 -6.09 -21.96 -13.03
N ILE A 230 -4.83 -22.38 -13.10
CA ILE A 230 -3.78 -21.99 -12.15
C ILE A 230 -2.64 -21.35 -12.95
N LEU A 231 -2.47 -20.04 -12.77
CA LEU A 231 -1.41 -19.26 -13.39
C LEU A 231 -0.26 -19.08 -12.38
N LEU A 232 0.90 -19.65 -12.67
CA LEU A 232 2.11 -19.48 -11.87
C LEU A 232 3.03 -18.46 -12.54
N PHE A 233 3.12 -17.25 -11.98
CA PHE A 233 4.06 -16.23 -12.40
C PHE A 233 5.39 -16.44 -11.67
N SER A 234 6.46 -16.75 -12.41
CA SER A 234 7.76 -17.06 -11.82
C SER A 234 8.93 -16.75 -12.77
N ASP A 235 10.07 -16.41 -12.20
CA ASP A 235 11.37 -16.32 -12.88
C ASP A 235 12.08 -17.67 -12.97
N GLU A 236 11.55 -18.71 -12.32
CA GLU A 236 12.09 -20.06 -12.29
C GLU A 236 11.36 -21.01 -13.26
N LYS A 237 12.04 -22.11 -13.61
CA LYS A 237 11.44 -23.17 -14.44
C LYS A 237 10.48 -24.02 -13.60
N LEU A 238 9.39 -24.45 -14.22
CA LEU A 238 8.44 -25.39 -13.63
C LEU A 238 8.73 -26.81 -14.11
N SER A 239 8.80 -27.78 -13.19
CA SER A 239 8.97 -29.19 -13.56
C SER A 239 7.72 -29.75 -14.25
N ASN A 240 7.93 -30.80 -15.05
CA ASN A 240 6.86 -31.38 -15.85
C ASN A 240 5.75 -32.04 -15.00
N GLU A 241 6.02 -32.50 -13.77
CA GLU A 241 4.95 -33.06 -12.93
C GLU A 241 3.87 -32.02 -12.58
N PHE A 242 4.24 -30.77 -12.33
CA PHE A 242 3.27 -29.71 -12.00
C PHE A 242 2.48 -29.26 -13.23
N VAL A 243 3.11 -29.23 -14.41
CA VAL A 243 2.42 -28.94 -15.68
C VAL A 243 1.32 -29.98 -15.94
N LYS A 244 1.57 -31.26 -15.64
CA LYS A 244 0.55 -32.34 -15.74
C LYS A 244 -0.64 -32.14 -14.78
N CYS A 245 -0.47 -31.35 -13.73
CA CYS A 245 -1.55 -30.93 -12.83
C CYS A 245 -2.28 -29.66 -13.28
N GLY A 246 -2.06 -29.21 -14.52
CA GLY A 246 -2.71 -28.02 -15.06
C GLY A 246 -2.26 -26.74 -14.35
N ILE A 247 -1.00 -26.69 -13.94
CA ILE A 247 -0.33 -25.49 -13.45
C ILE A 247 0.46 -24.92 -14.63
N ASP A 248 0.03 -23.78 -15.14
CA ASP A 248 0.64 -23.16 -16.31
C ASP A 248 1.62 -22.05 -15.86
N LEU A 249 2.89 -22.23 -16.22
CA LEU A 249 3.95 -21.25 -15.94
C LEU A 249 3.83 -20.05 -16.87
N ILE A 250 3.77 -18.85 -16.30
CA ILE A 250 3.92 -17.56 -16.97
C ILE A 250 5.31 -17.00 -16.60
N PRO A 251 6.31 -17.12 -17.49
CA PRO A 251 7.65 -16.60 -17.23
C PRO A 251 7.57 -15.11 -16.95
N THR A 252 8.08 -14.72 -15.80
CA THR A 252 7.99 -13.35 -15.30
C THR A 252 9.38 -12.86 -14.92
N LYS A 253 9.72 -11.65 -15.32
CA LYS A 253 10.98 -10.99 -14.94
C LYS A 253 10.68 -9.70 -14.21
N MET A 254 11.53 -9.38 -13.24
CA MET A 254 11.45 -8.12 -12.51
C MET A 254 12.69 -7.26 -12.82
N ASN A 255 12.46 -6.05 -13.31
CA ASN A 255 13.48 -5.19 -13.90
C ASN A 255 14.25 -4.34 -12.87
N CYS A 256 13.92 -4.41 -11.58
CA CYS A 256 14.42 -3.49 -10.55
C CYS A 256 15.71 -3.93 -9.81
N ARG A 257 16.35 -5.05 -10.17
CA ARG A 257 17.47 -5.63 -9.38
C ARG A 257 18.73 -4.75 -9.22
N LYS A 258 18.94 -3.72 -10.04
CA LYS A 258 20.29 -3.09 -10.16
C LYS A 258 20.57 -1.88 -9.25
N ARG A 259 19.61 -1.35 -8.48
CA ARG A 259 19.82 -0.05 -7.77
C ARG A 259 19.24 0.07 -6.36
N MET A 260 18.74 -1.02 -5.78
CA MET A 260 17.90 -0.93 -4.58
C MET A 260 18.51 -1.67 -3.39
N ASP A 261 18.22 -1.21 -2.18
CA ASP A 261 18.55 -1.98 -0.98
C ASP A 261 17.71 -3.27 -0.91
N ASN A 262 18.16 -4.24 -0.11
CA ASN A 262 17.50 -5.54 0.00
C ASN A 262 16.07 -5.48 0.55
N ASN A 263 15.71 -4.48 1.35
CA ASN A 263 14.38 -4.34 1.94
C ASN A 263 13.41 -3.71 0.95
N GLU A 264 13.86 -2.69 0.24
CA GLU A 264 13.10 -2.02 -0.81
C GLU A 264 12.76 -3.01 -1.93
N TYR A 265 13.73 -3.82 -2.36
CA TYR A 265 13.53 -4.92 -3.31
C TYR A 265 12.45 -5.91 -2.82
N LYS A 266 12.50 -6.32 -1.55
CA LYS A 266 11.51 -7.24 -0.97
C LYS A 266 10.10 -6.67 -1.00
N HIS A 267 9.94 -5.40 -0.68
CA HIS A 267 8.61 -4.84 -0.69
C HIS A 267 8.10 -4.57 -2.12
N GLN A 268 8.96 -4.26 -3.08
CA GLN A 268 8.55 -4.21 -4.49
C GLN A 268 8.05 -5.58 -4.98
N LEU A 269 8.71 -6.67 -4.56
CA LEU A 269 8.20 -8.03 -4.79
C LEU A 269 6.80 -8.22 -4.18
N MET A 270 6.53 -7.68 -2.99
CA MET A 270 5.21 -7.76 -2.37
C MET A 270 4.13 -6.99 -3.16
N PHE A 271 4.47 -5.92 -3.88
CA PHE A 271 3.50 -5.20 -4.72
C PHE A 271 3.37 -5.76 -6.13
N SER A 272 4.40 -6.45 -6.61
CA SER A 272 4.41 -7.12 -7.92
C SER A 272 3.18 -8.02 -8.10
N ARG A 273 2.81 -8.77 -7.06
CA ARG A 273 1.62 -9.64 -7.04
C ARG A 273 0.32 -8.90 -7.27
N ILE A 274 0.10 -7.79 -6.57
CA ILE A 274 -1.11 -6.98 -6.70
C ILE A 274 -1.27 -6.51 -8.15
N LEU A 275 -0.17 -6.01 -8.71
CA LEU A 275 -0.15 -5.37 -10.02
C LEU A 275 -0.31 -6.37 -11.17
N ILE A 276 0.32 -7.54 -11.07
CA ILE A 276 0.13 -8.63 -12.05
C ILE A 276 -1.34 -9.07 -12.06
N ILE A 277 -1.92 -9.35 -10.89
CA ILE A 277 -3.29 -9.88 -10.81
C ILE A 277 -4.27 -8.85 -11.36
N LYS A 278 -4.14 -7.58 -10.96
CA LYS A 278 -4.94 -6.46 -11.46
C LYS A 278 -4.86 -6.33 -12.98
N ASP A 279 -3.66 -6.28 -13.55
CA ASP A 279 -3.45 -6.10 -15.00
C ASP A 279 -4.00 -7.28 -15.81
N VAL A 280 -3.87 -8.51 -15.31
CA VAL A 280 -4.46 -9.69 -15.97
C VAL A 280 -5.99 -9.63 -15.97
N ILE A 281 -6.61 -9.30 -14.83
CA ILE A 281 -8.07 -9.17 -14.75
C ILE A 281 -8.56 -8.11 -15.74
N GLU A 282 -7.89 -6.96 -15.80
CA GLU A 282 -8.26 -5.84 -16.66
C GLU A 282 -8.16 -6.19 -18.16
N ARG A 283 -7.13 -6.96 -18.55
CA ARG A 283 -6.88 -7.36 -19.95
C ARG A 283 -7.58 -8.65 -20.39
N CYS A 284 -8.10 -9.44 -19.46
CA CYS A 284 -8.72 -10.76 -19.70
C CYS A 284 -10.06 -10.90 -18.96
N LYS A 285 -10.83 -9.80 -18.84
CA LYS A 285 -12.06 -9.76 -18.05
C LYS A 285 -13.14 -10.73 -18.53
N GLU A 286 -13.18 -11.07 -19.82
CA GLU A 286 -14.22 -11.94 -20.38
C GLU A 286 -13.95 -13.44 -20.09
N GLU A 287 -12.68 -13.76 -19.90
CA GLU A 287 -12.18 -15.10 -19.64
C GLU A 287 -12.21 -15.48 -18.15
N ILE A 288 -12.33 -14.50 -17.25
CA ILE A 288 -12.23 -14.70 -15.80
C ILE A 288 -13.60 -14.55 -15.13
N GLY A 289 -13.99 -15.57 -14.36
CA GLY A 289 -15.19 -15.59 -13.52
C GLY A 289 -14.88 -15.13 -12.11
N ARG A 290 -14.34 -16.02 -11.29
CA ARG A 290 -13.88 -15.73 -9.93
C ARG A 290 -12.36 -15.89 -9.83
N VAL A 291 -11.76 -15.19 -8.87
CA VAL A 291 -10.32 -15.13 -8.67
C VAL A 291 -9.99 -15.61 -7.27
N LEU A 292 -8.94 -16.43 -7.15
CA LEU A 292 -8.28 -16.78 -5.89
C LEU A 292 -6.83 -16.31 -5.94
N TYR A 293 -6.39 -15.67 -4.87
CA TYR A 293 -4.99 -15.41 -4.60
C TYR A 293 -4.56 -16.07 -3.30
N TYR A 294 -3.34 -16.61 -3.28
CA TYR A 294 -2.72 -17.05 -2.04
C TYR A 294 -1.19 -16.97 -2.06
N ASP A 295 -0.59 -16.93 -0.85
CA ASP A 295 0.84 -16.98 -0.65
C ASP A 295 1.40 -18.39 -0.88
N GLN A 296 2.35 -18.47 -1.80
CA GLN A 296 3.00 -19.73 -2.17
C GLN A 296 3.97 -20.22 -1.08
N GLY A 297 3.89 -21.51 -0.76
CA GLY A 297 4.83 -22.19 0.13
C GLY A 297 4.39 -22.29 1.60
N ASP A 298 3.30 -21.62 1.96
CA ASP A 298 2.66 -21.68 3.29
C ASP A 298 1.13 -21.71 3.25
N THR A 299 0.51 -21.77 2.07
CA THR A 299 -0.93 -22.05 1.91
C THR A 299 -1.16 -23.48 1.42
N TYR A 300 -2.12 -24.18 2.00
CA TYR A 300 -2.52 -25.53 1.61
C TYR A 300 -4.04 -25.65 1.55
N PHE A 301 -4.51 -26.56 0.70
CA PHE A 301 -5.94 -26.77 0.48
C PHE A 301 -6.31 -28.19 0.84
N GLN A 302 -7.47 -28.35 1.46
CA GLN A 302 -8.10 -29.64 1.66
C GLN A 302 -9.47 -29.75 0.98
N GLY A 303 -9.95 -28.70 0.32
CA GLY A 303 -11.17 -28.69 -0.50
C GLY A 303 -11.11 -27.60 -1.57
N ASP A 304 -12.15 -27.50 -2.40
CA ASP A 304 -12.31 -26.43 -3.39
C ASP A 304 -12.63 -25.10 -2.67
N PRO A 305 -11.84 -24.03 -2.88
CA PRO A 305 -12.03 -22.75 -2.19
C PRO A 305 -13.20 -21.91 -2.72
N PHE A 306 -13.77 -22.25 -3.88
CA PHE A 306 -14.92 -21.51 -4.43
C PHE A 306 -16.23 -22.08 -3.90
N THR A 307 -16.48 -21.89 -2.60
CA THR A 307 -17.70 -22.32 -1.91
C THR A 307 -18.85 -21.32 -2.02
N PHE A 308 -18.66 -20.24 -2.79
CA PHE A 308 -19.53 -19.07 -2.96
C PHE A 308 -19.71 -18.72 -4.44
N ASP A 309 -20.83 -18.06 -4.79
CA ASP A 309 -21.12 -17.57 -6.15
C ASP A 309 -21.76 -16.16 -6.13
N ASP A 310 -21.42 -15.38 -5.10
CA ASP A 310 -21.89 -14.02 -4.92
C ASP A 310 -20.89 -12.98 -5.43
N GLN A 311 -21.34 -11.72 -5.50
CA GLN A 311 -20.52 -10.57 -5.86
C GLN A 311 -19.86 -9.97 -4.61
N SER A 312 -18.93 -10.71 -4.02
CA SER A 312 -18.18 -10.26 -2.86
C SER A 312 -16.71 -10.68 -2.86
N LEU A 313 -15.92 -9.96 -2.06
CA LEU A 313 -14.55 -10.31 -1.72
C LEU A 313 -14.55 -11.17 -0.46
N HIS A 314 -14.18 -12.44 -0.62
CA HIS A 314 -14.01 -13.42 0.44
C HIS A 314 -12.59 -13.37 1.00
N VAL A 315 -12.44 -13.06 2.29
CA VAL A 315 -11.15 -12.81 2.91
C VAL A 315 -10.87 -13.75 4.08
N SER A 316 -9.59 -14.08 4.28
CA SER A 316 -9.13 -14.88 5.43
C SER A 316 -8.95 -14.03 6.68
N ASP A 317 -9.48 -14.49 7.81
CA ASP A 317 -9.26 -13.90 9.15
C ASP A 317 -8.10 -14.62 9.86
N GLU A 318 -7.21 -13.85 10.48
CA GLU A 318 -6.12 -14.37 11.31
C GLU A 318 -6.55 -14.69 12.76
N GLY A 319 -7.73 -14.22 13.18
CA GLY A 319 -8.27 -14.46 14.52
C GLY A 319 -7.57 -13.66 15.62
N ILE A 320 -6.82 -12.60 15.26
CA ILE A 320 -6.19 -11.67 16.19
C ILE A 320 -6.64 -10.24 15.93
N ILE A 321 -6.86 -9.48 17.00
CA ILE A 321 -7.23 -8.06 16.92
C ILE A 321 -6.02 -7.25 16.42
N LEU A 322 -6.24 -6.43 15.40
CA LEU A 322 -5.19 -5.69 14.71
C LEU A 322 -4.35 -4.81 15.66
N ARG A 323 -4.99 -4.07 16.57
CA ARG A 323 -4.27 -3.22 17.54
C ARG A 323 -3.39 -3.98 18.54
N THR A 324 -3.61 -5.29 18.70
CA THR A 324 -2.84 -6.14 19.61
C THR A 324 -1.78 -6.96 18.90
N GLU A 325 -1.84 -7.06 17.57
CA GLU A 325 -0.86 -7.80 16.77
C GLU A 325 0.36 -6.90 16.52
N ILE A 326 1.53 -7.36 16.97
CA ILE A 326 2.74 -6.55 17.07
C ILE A 326 3.26 -6.10 15.70
N TYR A 327 3.15 -6.93 14.66
CA TYR A 327 3.70 -6.62 13.34
C TYR A 327 2.86 -5.55 12.64
N ASN A 328 1.55 -5.75 12.53
CA ASN A 328 0.60 -4.80 11.96
C ASN A 328 0.61 -3.47 12.72
N PHE A 329 0.69 -3.51 14.05
CA PHE A 329 0.84 -2.31 14.87
C PHE A 329 2.12 -1.52 14.50
N ASN A 330 3.26 -2.22 14.39
CA ASN A 330 4.53 -1.58 14.05
C ASN A 330 4.57 -1.09 12.60
N TRP A 331 3.93 -1.78 11.66
CA TRP A 331 3.81 -1.33 10.28
C TRP A 331 2.91 -0.12 10.14
N ALA A 332 1.74 -0.13 10.78
CA ALA A 332 0.80 0.98 10.77
C ALA A 332 1.40 2.27 11.35
N LYS A 333 2.23 2.16 12.41
CA LYS A 333 2.95 3.31 12.98
C LYS A 333 3.91 4.01 12.02
N LYS A 334 4.35 3.32 10.95
CA LYS A 334 5.22 3.91 9.93
C LYS A 334 4.46 4.76 8.93
N ILE A 335 3.13 4.70 8.93
CA ILE A 335 2.28 5.51 8.07
C ILE A 335 2.09 6.85 8.77
N PRO A 336 2.71 7.94 8.27
CA PRO A 336 2.63 9.22 8.96
C PRO A 336 1.17 9.63 9.09
N GLY A 337 0.78 9.91 10.33
CA GLY A 337 -0.56 10.39 10.66
C GLY A 337 -1.66 9.35 10.80
N PHE A 338 -1.34 8.07 10.65
CA PHE A 338 -2.28 7.00 10.88
C PHE A 338 -2.49 6.73 12.38
N ASP A 339 -3.75 6.67 12.82
CA ASP A 339 -4.12 6.25 14.18
C ASP A 339 -4.62 4.80 14.16
N ILE A 340 -3.87 3.89 14.78
CA ILE A 340 -4.23 2.47 14.89
C ILE A 340 -5.59 2.24 15.55
N ASN A 341 -6.04 3.17 16.40
CA ASN A 341 -7.35 3.07 17.04
C ASN A 341 -8.51 3.13 16.03
N TYR A 342 -8.26 3.60 14.80
CA TYR A 342 -9.19 3.52 13.69
C TYR A 342 -9.78 2.12 13.49
N PHE A 343 -8.98 1.08 13.72
CA PHE A 343 -9.41 -0.29 13.53
C PHE A 343 -10.29 -0.84 14.64
N GLY A 344 -10.39 -0.17 15.80
CA GLY A 344 -11.16 -0.65 16.94
C GLY A 344 -10.79 -2.08 17.35
N ASN A 345 -11.80 -2.95 17.47
CA ASN A 345 -11.65 -4.38 17.80
C ASN A 345 -11.67 -5.30 16.57
N ASN A 346 -11.44 -4.76 15.38
CA ASN A 346 -11.42 -5.58 14.17
C ASN A 346 -10.23 -6.54 14.16
N ASN A 347 -10.46 -7.75 13.67
CA ASN A 347 -9.39 -8.70 13.42
C ASN A 347 -8.56 -8.31 12.19
N VAL A 348 -7.31 -8.76 12.20
CA VAL A 348 -6.42 -8.72 11.04
C VAL A 348 -6.99 -9.61 9.94
N ILE A 349 -7.23 -9.00 8.78
CA ILE A 349 -7.51 -9.71 7.54
C ILE A 349 -6.19 -10.04 6.85
N CYS A 350 -6.00 -11.30 6.50
CA CYS A 350 -4.78 -11.75 5.87
C CYS A 350 -4.79 -11.43 4.37
N PHE A 351 -3.74 -10.77 3.88
CA PHE A 351 -3.58 -10.49 2.44
C PHE A 351 -3.13 -11.73 1.67
N GLY A 352 -2.46 -12.67 2.34
CA GLY A 352 -1.92 -13.88 1.72
C GLY A 352 -2.96 -14.96 1.38
N LEU A 353 -4.26 -14.69 1.55
CA LEU A 353 -5.34 -15.58 1.14
C LEU A 353 -6.66 -14.81 1.00
N PHE A 354 -7.14 -14.65 -0.24
CA PHE A 354 -8.45 -14.09 -0.54
C PHE A 354 -8.99 -14.62 -1.87
N ALA A 355 -10.30 -14.59 -2.03
CA ALA A 355 -10.98 -14.90 -3.27
C ALA A 355 -12.16 -13.95 -3.50
N GLY A 356 -12.76 -13.97 -4.68
CA GLY A 356 -13.98 -13.23 -4.96
C GLY A 356 -14.34 -13.28 -6.44
N ASP A 357 -15.44 -12.65 -6.82
CA ASP A 357 -15.66 -12.36 -8.24
C ASP A 357 -14.54 -11.44 -8.79
N LYS A 358 -14.29 -11.51 -10.10
CA LYS A 358 -13.20 -10.73 -10.72
C LYS A 358 -13.30 -9.22 -10.47
N ASP A 359 -14.51 -8.67 -10.36
CA ASP A 359 -14.71 -7.23 -10.21
C ASP A 359 -14.43 -6.79 -8.77
N SER A 360 -14.89 -7.57 -7.78
CA SER A 360 -14.55 -7.33 -6.36
C SER A 360 -13.05 -7.43 -6.11
N VAL A 361 -12.38 -8.44 -6.69
CA VAL A 361 -10.92 -8.58 -6.57
C VAL A 361 -10.20 -7.43 -7.29
N TRP A 362 -10.61 -7.06 -8.51
CA TRP A 362 -10.01 -5.94 -9.22
C TRP A 362 -10.19 -4.60 -8.48
N LYS A 363 -11.37 -4.34 -7.91
CA LYS A 363 -11.66 -3.14 -7.10
C LYS A 363 -10.69 -3.03 -5.92
N VAL A 364 -10.54 -4.09 -5.13
CA VAL A 364 -9.66 -4.04 -3.95
C VAL A 364 -8.19 -3.92 -4.33
N LEU A 365 -7.74 -4.65 -5.37
CA LEU A 365 -6.36 -4.58 -5.81
C LEU A 365 -6.04 -3.21 -6.41
N SER A 366 -6.98 -2.59 -7.13
CA SER A 366 -6.83 -1.22 -7.63
C SER A 366 -6.73 -0.20 -6.50
N LEU A 367 -7.46 -0.39 -5.41
CA LEU A 367 -7.33 0.46 -4.24
C LEU A 367 -5.97 0.29 -3.56
N VAL A 368 -5.54 -0.94 -3.28
CA VAL A 368 -4.27 -1.19 -2.60
C VAL A 368 -3.08 -0.79 -3.48
N SER A 369 -3.08 -1.16 -4.77
CA SER A 369 -2.00 -0.79 -5.70
C SER A 369 -1.84 0.72 -5.77
N SER A 370 -2.97 1.44 -5.81
CA SER A 370 -2.97 2.89 -5.87
C SER A 370 -2.34 3.56 -4.64
N THR A 371 -1.98 2.82 -3.59
CA THR A 371 -1.25 3.32 -2.41
C THR A 371 0.27 3.16 -2.47
N TRP A 372 0.81 2.53 -3.51
CA TRP A 372 2.26 2.44 -3.77
C TRP A 372 2.68 2.96 -5.16
N ILE A 373 3.91 3.45 -5.32
CA ILE A 373 4.51 3.89 -6.59
C ILE A 373 5.86 3.19 -6.76
N ALA A 374 6.14 2.70 -7.97
CA ALA A 374 7.42 2.07 -8.28
C ALA A 374 8.60 3.00 -7.94
N GLY A 375 9.53 2.50 -7.13
CA GLY A 375 10.71 3.24 -6.66
C GLY A 375 10.52 4.03 -5.36
N GLU A 376 9.34 4.03 -4.75
CA GLU A 376 9.14 4.59 -3.40
C GLU A 376 9.29 3.53 -2.30
N PRO A 377 9.68 3.94 -1.07
CA PRO A 377 9.58 3.09 0.10
C PRO A 377 8.17 2.52 0.24
N VAL A 378 8.09 1.21 0.16
CA VAL A 378 6.82 0.52 0.14
C VAL A 378 6.35 0.27 1.57
N LEU A 379 5.07 0.52 1.82
CA LEU A 379 4.40 0.06 3.03
C LEU A 379 4.09 -1.44 2.92
N ASN A 380 3.93 -2.12 4.05
CA ASN A 380 3.51 -3.51 4.06
C ASN A 380 2.09 -3.63 3.46
N ASP A 381 1.90 -4.55 2.51
CA ASP A 381 0.63 -4.72 1.79
C ASP A 381 -0.52 -5.20 2.69
N GLN A 382 -0.27 -6.08 3.66
CA GLN A 382 -1.29 -6.48 4.62
C GLN A 382 -1.78 -5.30 5.47
N THR A 383 -0.91 -4.38 5.86
CA THR A 383 -1.32 -3.15 6.57
C THR A 383 -2.23 -2.30 5.69
N LEU A 384 -1.82 -2.05 4.44
CA LEU A 384 -2.62 -1.27 3.49
C LEU A 384 -3.94 -1.95 3.14
N TYR A 385 -3.93 -3.27 3.00
CA TYR A 385 -5.12 -4.08 2.78
C TYR A 385 -6.12 -3.94 3.92
N ASN A 386 -5.65 -4.07 5.17
CA ASN A 386 -6.51 -3.86 6.35
C ASN A 386 -7.06 -2.44 6.43
N ILE A 387 -6.24 -1.42 6.14
CA ILE A 387 -6.69 -0.03 6.04
C ILE A 387 -7.84 0.09 5.05
N VAL A 388 -7.67 -0.43 3.83
CA VAL A 388 -8.68 -0.37 2.77
C VAL A 388 -9.95 -1.08 3.21
N LEU A 389 -9.86 -2.33 3.65
CA LEU A 389 -11.02 -3.17 3.96
C LEU A 389 -11.78 -2.74 5.23
N ARG A 390 -11.10 -2.15 6.21
CA ARG A 390 -11.72 -1.70 7.47
C ARG A 390 -12.18 -0.24 7.44
N SER A 391 -11.92 0.45 6.33
CA SER A 391 -12.41 1.82 6.14
C SER A 391 -13.85 1.88 5.64
N LYS A 392 -14.36 3.10 5.42
CA LYS A 392 -15.62 3.31 4.70
C LYS A 392 -15.49 3.19 3.17
N ILE A 393 -14.28 3.01 2.64
CA ILE A 393 -14.03 2.96 1.19
C ILE A 393 -14.83 1.83 0.52
N PRO A 394 -14.86 0.58 1.04
CA PRO A 394 -15.59 -0.51 0.40
C PRO A 394 -17.08 -0.19 0.18
N GLN A 395 -17.73 0.41 1.19
CA GLN A 395 -19.13 0.84 1.09
C GLN A 395 -19.35 1.90 -0.01
N LYS A 396 -18.40 2.83 -0.18
CA LYS A 396 -18.49 3.90 -1.19
C LYS A 396 -18.31 3.40 -2.63
N ILE A 397 -17.65 2.26 -2.82
CA ILE A 397 -17.40 1.68 -4.15
C ILE A 397 -18.21 0.41 -4.42
N ASP A 398 -19.22 0.16 -3.59
CA ASP A 398 -20.07 -1.04 -3.67
C ASP A 398 -19.22 -2.32 -3.71
N LEU A 399 -18.31 -2.45 -2.75
CA LEU A 399 -17.50 -3.64 -2.52
C LEU A 399 -18.00 -4.35 -1.27
N ASN A 400 -18.67 -5.48 -1.49
CA ASN A 400 -19.06 -6.38 -0.41
C ASN A 400 -17.84 -7.19 0.05
N ILE A 401 -17.68 -7.32 1.36
CA ILE A 401 -16.57 -8.09 1.96
C ILE A 401 -17.17 -9.14 2.88
N THR A 402 -16.78 -10.39 2.65
CA THR A 402 -17.19 -11.55 3.42
C THR A 402 -15.98 -12.12 4.15
N ILE A 403 -16.02 -12.19 5.48
CA ILE A 403 -15.02 -12.96 6.23
C ILE A 403 -15.37 -14.42 6.05
N ASP A 404 -14.65 -15.10 5.17
CA ASP A 404 -14.99 -16.45 4.77
C ASP A 404 -14.60 -17.41 5.89
N LYS A 405 -15.53 -18.31 6.27
CA LYS A 405 -15.19 -19.33 7.25
C LYS A 405 -14.20 -20.35 6.68
N ASP A 406 -14.31 -20.65 5.40
CA ASP A 406 -13.54 -21.67 4.65
C ASP A 406 -12.08 -21.26 4.47
N PHE A 407 -11.75 -19.98 4.65
CA PHE A 407 -10.38 -19.47 4.61
C PHE A 407 -9.86 -19.19 6.01
N ARG A 408 -8.75 -19.83 6.39
CA ARG A 408 -8.18 -19.68 7.73
C ARG A 408 -6.68 -19.42 7.70
N SER A 409 -6.30 -18.25 8.22
CA SER A 409 -4.91 -17.91 8.49
C SER A 409 -4.60 -18.28 9.95
N ILE A 410 -3.81 -19.32 10.15
CA ILE A 410 -3.56 -19.91 11.48
C ILE A 410 -2.23 -19.45 12.08
N GLY A 411 -1.47 -18.61 11.37
CA GLY A 411 -0.07 -18.35 11.69
C GLY A 411 0.15 -17.71 13.05
N VAL A 412 -0.50 -16.57 13.34
CA VAL A 412 -0.39 -15.89 14.63
C VAL A 412 -0.87 -16.77 15.77
N ASN A 413 -1.97 -17.51 15.58
CA ASN A 413 -2.49 -18.38 16.63
C ASN A 413 -1.38 -19.34 17.07
N LEU A 414 -0.71 -20.01 16.13
CA LEU A 414 0.38 -20.94 16.42
C LEU A 414 1.60 -20.35 17.15
N LEU A 415 1.76 -19.01 17.21
CA LEU A 415 2.82 -18.37 17.99
C LEU A 415 2.50 -18.32 19.49
N PHE A 416 1.23 -18.33 19.85
CA PHE A 416 0.78 -18.29 21.25
C PHE A 416 0.48 -19.72 21.71
N GLY A 417 1.24 -20.23 22.70
CA GLY A 417 1.34 -21.66 23.06
C GLY A 417 0.05 -22.46 23.33
N ASN A 418 -1.13 -21.81 23.43
CA ASN A 418 -2.43 -22.48 23.52
C ASN A 418 -3.02 -22.91 22.16
N ALA A 419 -2.42 -22.50 21.05
CA ALA A 419 -3.03 -22.70 19.73
C ALA A 419 -2.83 -24.07 19.12
N THR A 420 -1.93 -24.91 19.61
CA THR A 420 -1.88 -26.32 19.20
C THR A 420 -3.15 -27.08 19.60
N ASN A 421 -3.87 -26.60 20.62
CA ASN A 421 -5.19 -27.11 20.97
C ASN A 421 -6.28 -26.59 20.01
N LEU A 422 -6.15 -25.34 19.54
CA LEU A 422 -7.09 -24.73 18.58
C LEU A 422 -6.93 -25.29 17.17
N TRP A 423 -5.71 -25.62 16.78
CA TRP A 423 -5.34 -26.13 15.48
C TRP A 423 -4.39 -27.31 15.67
N PRO A 424 -4.91 -28.52 15.97
CA PRO A 424 -4.07 -29.69 16.16
C PRO A 424 -3.36 -30.09 14.87
N LEU A 425 -2.10 -30.51 15.00
CA LEU A 425 -1.31 -31.03 13.88
C LEU A 425 -1.96 -32.32 13.35
N LYS A 426 -2.63 -32.22 12.19
CA LYS A 426 -3.36 -33.30 11.52
C LYS A 426 -3.14 -33.21 10.01
N PRO A 427 -3.16 -34.34 9.28
CA PRO A 427 -3.00 -34.33 7.83
C PRO A 427 -4.16 -33.60 7.14
N LEU A 428 -3.92 -33.11 5.92
CA LEU A 428 -4.94 -32.55 5.03
C LEU A 428 -6.11 -33.54 4.84
N GLY A 429 -7.33 -33.01 4.71
CA GLY A 429 -8.59 -33.78 4.70
C GLY A 429 -9.13 -34.08 6.11
N LYS A 430 -8.25 -34.07 7.11
CA LYS A 430 -8.59 -34.22 8.53
C LYS A 430 -8.22 -33.00 9.37
N PHE A 431 -7.59 -31.99 8.77
CA PHE A 431 -7.22 -30.77 9.47
C PHE A 431 -8.47 -29.98 9.84
N ALA A 432 -8.63 -29.69 11.13
CA ALA A 432 -9.83 -29.05 11.66
C ALA A 432 -9.48 -28.19 12.87
N SER A 433 -10.32 -27.20 13.15
CA SER A 433 -10.27 -26.48 14.41
C SER A 433 -10.67 -27.42 15.55
N GLY A 434 -9.87 -27.44 16.63
CA GLY A 434 -10.08 -28.30 17.78
C GLY A 434 -11.38 -28.02 18.54
N SER A 435 -11.85 -26.77 18.58
CA SER A 435 -13.06 -26.38 19.32
C SER A 435 -14.36 -26.59 18.55
N ALA A 436 -14.33 -26.46 17.22
CA ALA A 436 -15.55 -26.43 16.41
C ALA A 436 -15.71 -27.63 15.46
N GLN A 437 -14.77 -28.58 15.46
CA GLN A 437 -14.65 -29.66 14.47
C GLN A 437 -14.74 -29.18 13.00
N TYR A 438 -14.46 -27.89 12.82
CA TYR A 438 -14.65 -27.19 11.58
C TYR A 438 -13.43 -27.37 10.68
N LYS A 439 -13.63 -27.74 9.42
CA LYS A 439 -12.57 -28.03 8.45
C LYS A 439 -12.48 -26.90 7.40
N PRO A 440 -11.56 -25.93 7.53
CA PRO A 440 -11.40 -24.90 6.51
C PRO A 440 -10.94 -25.52 5.19
N VAL A 441 -11.44 -25.06 4.04
CA VAL A 441 -10.99 -25.59 2.75
C VAL A 441 -9.58 -25.10 2.40
N ALA A 442 -9.21 -23.91 2.86
CA ALA A 442 -7.91 -23.27 2.64
C ALA A 442 -7.26 -22.86 3.97
N ILE A 443 -5.99 -23.23 4.13
CA ILE A 443 -5.22 -23.06 5.36
C ILE A 443 -3.97 -22.27 5.00
N HIS A 444 -3.82 -21.07 5.57
CA HIS A 444 -2.63 -20.22 5.40
C HIS A 444 -1.83 -20.17 6.69
N GLN A 445 -0.58 -20.61 6.63
CA GLN A 445 0.31 -20.83 7.76
C GLN A 445 1.56 -19.95 7.63
N TYR A 446 1.36 -18.63 7.53
CA TYR A 446 2.43 -17.67 7.18
C TYR A 446 3.66 -17.66 8.11
N ASN A 447 3.57 -18.14 9.35
CA ASN A 447 4.73 -18.28 10.23
C ASN A 447 5.59 -19.52 9.91
N ARG A 448 5.21 -20.33 8.90
CA ARG A 448 6.02 -21.41 8.30
C ARG A 448 6.59 -22.43 9.29
N LYS A 449 5.78 -22.88 10.23
CA LYS A 449 6.15 -23.83 11.27
C LYS A 449 6.43 -25.16 10.58
N GLN A 450 7.67 -25.61 10.71
CA GLN A 450 8.23 -26.71 9.94
C GLN A 450 7.37 -27.98 10.00
N GLU A 451 6.91 -28.37 11.19
CA GLU A 451 6.05 -29.55 11.41
C GLU A 451 4.80 -29.58 10.51
N TYR A 452 4.13 -28.43 10.32
CA TYR A 452 2.94 -28.33 9.47
C TYR A 452 3.31 -28.43 8.00
N ARG A 453 4.35 -27.68 7.59
CA ARG A 453 4.83 -27.69 6.20
C ARG A 453 5.31 -29.06 5.78
N GLU A 454 6.07 -29.75 6.62
CA GLU A 454 6.53 -31.12 6.36
C GLU A 454 5.34 -32.09 6.27
N LEU A 455 4.40 -32.03 7.23
CA LEU A 455 3.22 -32.87 7.20
C LEU A 455 2.42 -32.69 5.91
N PHE A 456 2.14 -31.43 5.52
CA PHE A 456 1.35 -31.13 4.33
C PHE A 456 2.12 -31.43 3.03
N ASN A 457 3.40 -31.06 2.95
CA ASN A 457 4.23 -31.34 1.78
C ASN A 457 4.39 -32.84 1.56
N ASN A 458 4.63 -33.64 2.61
CA ASN A 458 4.83 -35.08 2.50
C ASN A 458 3.60 -35.79 1.91
N GLN A 459 2.39 -35.26 2.12
CA GLN A 459 1.20 -35.80 1.47
C GLN A 459 1.16 -35.55 -0.04
N CYS A 460 1.88 -34.54 -0.53
CA CYS A 460 1.97 -34.17 -1.95
C CYS A 460 3.30 -34.59 -2.60
N HIS A 461 4.29 -35.01 -1.80
CA HIS A 461 5.63 -35.42 -2.24
C HIS A 461 5.75 -36.92 -2.52
N ALA A 462 4.88 -37.75 -1.93
CA ALA A 462 5.01 -39.21 -1.91
C ALA A 462 4.61 -39.91 -3.23
N ILE A 463 4.97 -39.33 -4.38
CA ILE A 463 4.73 -39.92 -5.70
C ILE A 463 6.05 -40.22 -6.41
#